data_AF-A0A661CCS2-F1
#
_entry.id   AF-A0A661CCS2-F1
#
_cell.length_a   1.000
_cell.length_b   1.000
_cell.length_c   1.000
_cell.angle_alpha   90.00
_cell.angle_beta   90.00
_cell.angle_gamma   90.00
#
_symmetry.space_group_name_H-M   'P 1'
#
loop_
_entity.id
_entity.type
_entity.pdbx_description
1 polymer ?
#
loop_
_entity_poly.entity_id
_entity_poly.type
_entity_poly.pdbx_seq_one_letter_code
_entity_poly.pdbx_strand_id
1 'polypeptide(L)'
;MGHELAHLANGDVRNKKRFVKKGRNERKLRKQEEKADDDGFIYAAIAGYPVNELLTAQQDFWVDWAKKTAAKINESSTHPTFKQRAKILRDRLQKISNKLAFFQFGVRLSHFNRCDDGLYFFKRFEKTFPAREVLNNKGYCYLQKGIATLDSDAYWLNSVLDVTTRAEKLTAPRALRGKISQNAKKWLKKARKIFEQAQKADAFYVPTYMNLATTRLYLGEIGKAHAALKAVKRRKLKVPDKLAFQELKAIIQYEKGRKKRHLQNRAITQLEKLARRKDAPPTVLYNTAQLLEINKRRVAAGKIWQRLAKQMMSLPPSIRRIVCQKQTCSQKQPSSRTQRTLRLPVKVGAYIANDMATRKTLQQWEKKKKPLELKKRNCKRTNSSESHRRCFRTGWTCRNGGAQKT
;
A
#
# COMPACT_ATOMS: atom_id res chain seq x y z
N MET A 1 17.94 -17.82 -16.57
CA MET A 1 16.49 -17.87 -16.88
C MET A 1 15.81 -16.49 -16.79
N GLY A 2 15.91 -15.75 -15.68
CA GLY A 2 15.31 -14.40 -15.57
C GLY A 2 15.76 -13.41 -16.65
N HIS A 3 17.06 -13.37 -16.97
CA HIS A 3 17.61 -12.56 -18.05
C HIS A 3 16.98 -12.86 -19.43
N GLU A 4 16.88 -14.13 -19.80
CA GLU A 4 16.25 -14.55 -21.06
C GLU A 4 14.75 -14.21 -21.09
N LEU A 5 14.07 -14.32 -19.94
CA LEU A 5 12.68 -13.89 -19.79
C LEU A 5 12.52 -12.38 -19.99
N ALA A 6 13.50 -11.57 -19.57
CA ALA A 6 13.50 -10.13 -19.83
C ALA A 6 13.65 -9.80 -21.31
N HIS A 7 14.55 -10.49 -22.03
CA HIS A 7 14.65 -10.35 -23.49
C HIS A 7 13.33 -10.74 -24.18
N LEU A 8 12.69 -11.84 -23.73
CA LEU A 8 11.39 -12.28 -24.26
C LEU A 8 10.28 -11.25 -23.98
N ALA A 9 10.19 -10.75 -22.75
CA ALA A 9 9.19 -9.76 -22.34
C ALA A 9 9.34 -8.43 -23.09
N ASN A 10 10.58 -8.05 -23.41
CA ASN A 10 10.89 -6.82 -24.14
C ASN A 10 10.85 -7.01 -25.67
N GLY A 11 10.64 -8.24 -26.17
CA GLY A 11 10.56 -8.54 -27.60
C GLY A 11 11.91 -8.55 -28.32
N ASP A 12 13.02 -8.59 -27.58
CA ASP A 12 14.39 -8.46 -28.11
C ASP A 12 14.94 -9.79 -28.68
N VAL A 13 14.27 -10.91 -28.44
CA VAL A 13 14.72 -12.27 -28.85
C VAL A 13 14.71 -12.49 -30.37
N ARG A 14 13.75 -11.91 -31.09
CA ARG A 14 13.68 -12.01 -32.57
C ARG A 14 14.70 -11.13 -33.28
N ASN A 15 15.28 -10.16 -32.57
CA ASN A 15 16.23 -9.21 -33.14
C ASN A 15 17.68 -9.72 -33.11
N LYS A 16 18.05 -10.67 -32.23
CA LYS A 16 19.42 -11.20 -32.21
C LYS A 16 19.87 -11.83 -33.55
N LYS A 17 18.98 -12.51 -34.29
CA LYS A 17 19.34 -13.10 -35.61
C LYS A 17 19.35 -12.11 -36.79
N ARG A 18 18.61 -10.99 -36.70
CA ARG A 18 18.55 -9.97 -37.77
C ARG A 18 19.57 -8.85 -37.60
N PHE A 19 20.08 -8.64 -36.39
CA PHE A 19 20.90 -7.46 -36.06
C PHE A 19 22.41 -7.71 -36.15
N VAL A 20 22.86 -8.96 -36.33
CA VAL A 20 24.27 -9.29 -36.63
C VAL A 20 24.70 -8.73 -38.00
N LYS A 21 23.76 -8.38 -38.89
CA LYS A 21 24.06 -7.97 -40.27
C LYS A 21 24.15 -6.46 -40.55
N LYS A 22 23.93 -5.55 -39.58
CA LYS A 22 24.12 -4.10 -39.84
C LYS A 22 24.72 -3.41 -38.62
N GLY A 23 25.97 -2.95 -38.76
CA GLY A 23 26.78 -2.28 -37.74
C GLY A 23 26.00 -1.27 -36.90
N ARG A 24 25.50 -1.70 -35.74
CA ARG A 24 24.92 -0.83 -34.71
C ARG A 24 25.76 -0.88 -33.45
N ASN A 25 26.27 0.29 -33.13
CA ASN A 25 26.81 0.80 -31.87
C ASN A 25 26.73 -0.18 -30.68
N GLU A 26 27.83 -0.88 -30.39
CA GLU A 26 28.00 -1.87 -29.32
C GLU A 26 27.48 -1.37 -27.96
N ARG A 27 27.60 -0.07 -27.70
CA ARG A 27 27.07 0.61 -26.51
C ARG A 27 25.57 0.40 -26.29
N LYS A 28 24.78 0.32 -27.37
CA LYS A 28 23.32 0.11 -27.30
C LYS A 28 22.99 -1.33 -26.94
N LEU A 29 23.68 -2.30 -27.55
CA LEU A 29 23.54 -3.72 -27.25
C LEU A 29 23.94 -4.00 -25.79
N ARG A 30 25.06 -3.44 -25.36
CA ARG A 30 25.51 -3.53 -23.96
C ARG A 30 24.47 -3.02 -22.96
N LYS A 31 23.85 -1.87 -23.23
CA LYS A 31 22.76 -1.33 -22.38
C LYS A 31 21.51 -2.22 -22.37
N GLN A 32 21.20 -2.90 -23.47
CA GLN A 32 20.07 -3.84 -23.51
C GLN A 32 20.35 -5.07 -22.66
N GLU A 33 21.57 -5.61 -22.72
CA GLU A 33 22.00 -6.74 -21.91
C GLU A 33 22.04 -6.39 -20.40
N GLU A 34 22.53 -5.20 -20.05
CA GLU A 34 22.47 -4.69 -18.67
C GLU A 34 21.02 -4.52 -18.18
N LYS A 35 20.12 -4.07 -19.06
CA LYS A 35 18.69 -3.94 -18.72
C LYS A 35 18.03 -5.31 -18.54
N ALA A 36 18.37 -6.28 -19.39
CA ALA A 36 17.85 -7.64 -19.27
C ALA A 36 18.33 -8.33 -17.98
N ASP A 37 19.56 -8.04 -17.54
CA ASP A 37 20.04 -8.44 -16.22
C ASP A 37 19.23 -7.81 -15.08
N ASP A 38 18.95 -6.51 -15.16
CA ASP A 38 18.15 -5.80 -14.16
C ASP A 38 16.70 -6.33 -14.07
N ASP A 39 16.04 -6.44 -15.22
CA ASP A 39 14.66 -6.93 -15.31
C ASP A 39 14.59 -8.42 -14.88
N GLY A 40 15.53 -9.24 -15.32
CA GLY A 40 15.61 -10.65 -14.97
C GLY A 40 15.82 -10.88 -13.48
N PHE A 41 16.58 -10.01 -12.84
CA PHE A 41 16.76 -9.98 -11.39
C PHE A 41 15.45 -9.64 -10.67
N ILE A 42 14.74 -8.59 -11.12
CA ILE A 42 13.44 -8.20 -10.57
C ILE A 42 12.44 -9.35 -10.69
N TYR A 43 12.43 -10.07 -11.81
CA TYR A 43 11.55 -11.22 -12.02
C TYR A 43 11.85 -12.37 -11.06
N ALA A 44 13.13 -12.67 -10.81
CA ALA A 44 13.52 -13.67 -9.82
C ALA A 44 13.05 -13.28 -8.41
N ALA A 45 13.21 -12.01 -8.03
CA ALA A 45 12.73 -11.48 -6.76
C ALA A 45 11.19 -11.58 -6.62
N ILE A 46 10.44 -11.19 -7.66
CA ILE A 46 8.97 -11.26 -7.67
C ILE A 46 8.47 -12.71 -7.62
N ALA A 47 9.19 -13.63 -8.26
CA ALA A 47 8.91 -15.06 -8.23
C ALA A 47 9.23 -15.71 -6.86
N GLY A 48 9.82 -14.97 -5.93
CA GLY A 48 10.10 -15.43 -4.57
C GLY A 48 11.43 -16.16 -4.40
N TYR A 49 12.34 -16.05 -5.37
CA TYR A 49 13.71 -16.54 -5.18
C TYR A 49 14.45 -15.64 -4.18
N PRO A 50 15.30 -16.20 -3.30
CA PRO A 50 16.02 -15.46 -2.26
C PRO A 50 17.21 -14.70 -2.85
N VAL A 51 16.93 -13.73 -3.71
CA VAL A 51 17.93 -12.96 -4.44
C VAL A 51 18.87 -12.15 -3.54
N ASN A 52 18.50 -11.94 -2.27
CA ASN A 52 19.33 -11.31 -1.25
C ASN A 52 20.50 -12.20 -0.80
N GLU A 53 20.35 -13.52 -0.88
CA GLU A 53 21.43 -14.46 -0.53
C GLU A 53 22.61 -14.35 -1.50
N LEU A 54 22.37 -13.81 -2.70
CA LEU A 54 23.39 -13.49 -3.70
C LEU A 54 24.33 -12.35 -3.27
N LEU A 55 24.03 -11.64 -2.17
CA LEU A 55 24.91 -10.64 -1.56
C LEU A 55 25.79 -11.19 -0.44
N THR A 56 25.37 -12.28 0.20
CA THR A 56 25.91 -12.75 1.49
C THR A 56 26.67 -14.06 1.40
N ALA A 57 26.71 -14.68 0.21
CA ALA A 57 27.44 -15.94 0.01
C ALA A 57 28.96 -15.76 0.23
N GLN A 58 29.54 -16.61 1.08
CA GLN A 58 31.00 -16.66 1.38
C GLN A 58 31.83 -17.01 0.13
N GLN A 59 31.30 -17.85 -0.74
CA GLN A 59 31.81 -18.04 -2.09
C GLN A 59 31.05 -17.10 -3.03
N ASP A 60 31.77 -16.45 -3.93
CA ASP A 60 31.18 -15.53 -4.86
C ASP A 60 30.33 -16.31 -5.87
N PHE A 61 29.05 -16.54 -5.54
CA PHE A 61 28.07 -17.29 -6.35
C PHE A 61 28.17 -16.90 -7.83
N TRP A 62 28.42 -15.61 -8.10
CA TRP A 62 28.53 -15.10 -9.45
C TRP A 62 29.79 -15.58 -10.17
N VAL A 63 30.91 -15.71 -9.47
CA VAL A 63 32.16 -16.27 -9.99
C VAL A 63 32.01 -17.77 -10.22
N ASP A 64 31.37 -18.49 -9.31
CA ASP A 64 31.20 -19.94 -9.46
C ASP A 64 30.17 -20.30 -10.53
N TRP A 65 29.07 -19.55 -10.58
CA TRP A 65 28.09 -19.64 -11.67
C TRP A 65 28.74 -19.30 -13.01
N ALA A 66 29.56 -18.25 -13.07
CA ALA A 66 30.32 -17.90 -14.27
C ALA A 66 31.26 -19.03 -14.66
N LYS A 67 32.08 -19.56 -13.76
CA LYS A 67 32.99 -20.69 -14.06
C LYS A 67 32.25 -21.91 -14.62
N LYS A 68 31.08 -22.24 -14.07
CA LYS A 68 30.26 -23.38 -14.50
C LYS A 68 29.49 -23.14 -15.81
N THR A 69 29.31 -21.89 -16.22
CA THR A 69 28.55 -21.53 -17.45
C THR A 69 29.41 -20.93 -18.56
N ALA A 70 30.64 -20.49 -18.25
CA ALA A 70 31.56 -19.80 -19.17
C ALA A 70 32.26 -20.72 -20.18
N ALA A 71 32.20 -22.04 -20.01
CA ALA A 71 32.83 -22.98 -20.95
C ALA A 71 32.26 -22.91 -22.40
N LYS A 72 31.19 -22.14 -22.65
CA LYS A 72 30.54 -22.05 -23.99
C LYS A 72 30.11 -20.64 -24.44
N ILE A 73 30.35 -19.58 -23.66
CA ILE A 73 29.93 -18.22 -24.04
C ILE A 73 31.20 -17.36 -24.16
N ASN A 74 31.72 -17.25 -25.37
CA ASN A 74 32.86 -16.40 -25.68
C ASN A 74 32.54 -14.96 -25.27
N GLU A 75 33.45 -14.35 -24.50
CA GLU A 75 33.44 -12.92 -24.22
C GLU A 75 33.45 -12.17 -25.57
N SER A 76 32.37 -11.46 -25.88
CA SER A 76 32.28 -10.61 -27.07
C SER A 76 32.24 -9.14 -26.68
N SER A 77 32.63 -8.24 -27.59
CA SER A 77 32.56 -6.78 -27.39
C SER A 77 31.14 -6.27 -27.06
N THR A 78 30.12 -7.08 -27.38
CA THR A 78 28.70 -6.77 -27.22
C THR A 78 28.10 -7.22 -25.89
N HIS A 79 28.78 -8.05 -25.10
CA HIS A 79 28.30 -8.58 -23.81
C HIS A 79 29.25 -8.20 -22.66
N PRO A 80 28.75 -7.65 -21.53
CA PRO A 80 29.61 -7.40 -20.37
C PRO A 80 30.17 -8.71 -19.81
N THR A 81 31.40 -8.65 -19.28
CA THR A 81 32.02 -9.82 -18.65
C THR A 81 31.23 -10.29 -17.44
N PHE A 82 31.35 -11.55 -17.05
CA PHE A 82 30.66 -12.09 -15.88
C PHE A 82 30.95 -11.29 -14.60
N LYS A 83 32.21 -10.85 -14.41
CA LYS A 83 32.62 -10.00 -13.28
C LYS A 83 31.90 -8.64 -13.31
N GLN A 84 31.73 -8.05 -14.49
CA GLN A 84 30.98 -6.80 -14.65
C GLN A 84 29.50 -6.98 -14.34
N ARG A 85 28.87 -8.05 -14.85
CA ARG A 85 27.45 -8.37 -14.57
C ARG A 85 27.21 -8.62 -13.09
N ALA A 86 28.08 -9.39 -12.44
CA ALA A 86 28.05 -9.65 -11.00
C ALA A 86 28.10 -8.36 -10.18
N LYS A 87 29.04 -7.46 -10.53
CA LYS A 87 29.18 -6.15 -9.88
C LYS A 87 27.92 -5.31 -10.05
N ILE A 88 27.36 -5.24 -11.25
CA ILE A 88 26.12 -4.50 -11.53
C ILE A 88 24.97 -5.03 -10.67
N LEU A 89 24.81 -6.35 -10.56
CA LEU A 89 23.77 -6.98 -9.75
C LEU A 89 23.95 -6.72 -8.26
N ARG A 90 25.18 -6.77 -7.73
CA ARG A 90 25.48 -6.39 -6.33
C ARG A 90 25.18 -4.92 -6.06
N ASP A 91 25.63 -4.02 -6.92
CA ASP A 91 25.36 -2.58 -6.80
C ASP A 91 23.85 -2.31 -6.82
N ARG A 92 23.10 -3.07 -7.64
CA ARG A 92 21.64 -2.98 -7.73
C ARG A 92 20.95 -3.45 -6.46
N LEU A 93 21.33 -4.62 -5.96
CA LEU A 93 20.85 -5.19 -4.72
C LEU A 93 21.10 -4.26 -3.53
N GLN A 94 22.31 -3.68 -3.45
CA GLN A 94 22.64 -2.69 -2.42
C GLN A 94 21.77 -1.44 -2.54
N LYS A 95 21.50 -0.94 -3.76
CA LYS A 95 20.58 0.19 -3.98
C LYS A 95 19.16 -0.13 -3.52
N ILE A 96 18.65 -1.34 -3.77
CA ILE A 96 17.33 -1.77 -3.31
C ILE A 96 17.31 -1.87 -1.78
N SER A 97 18.31 -2.53 -1.19
CA SER A 97 18.48 -2.67 0.27
C SER A 97 18.49 -1.32 0.98
N ASN A 98 19.30 -0.38 0.49
CA ASN A 98 19.39 0.99 1.02
C ASN A 98 18.07 1.78 0.92
N LYS A 99 17.14 1.35 0.07
CA LYS A 99 15.82 2.00 -0.11
C LYS A 99 14.68 1.19 0.49
N LEU A 100 14.91 -0.03 0.99
CA LEU A 100 13.88 -0.88 1.57
C LEU A 100 13.17 -0.23 2.75
N ALA A 101 13.88 0.59 3.52
CA ALA A 101 13.30 1.37 4.61
C ALA A 101 12.12 2.24 4.16
N PHE A 102 12.14 2.77 2.92
CA PHE A 102 10.99 3.51 2.39
C PHE A 102 9.75 2.62 2.30
N PHE A 103 9.88 1.41 1.76
CA PHE A 103 8.75 0.49 1.71
C PHE A 103 8.21 0.16 3.10
N GLN A 104 9.09 -0.17 4.05
CA GLN A 104 8.72 -0.51 5.42
C GLN A 104 8.03 0.64 6.15
N PHE A 105 8.53 1.88 6.02
CA PHE A 105 7.87 3.06 6.59
C PHE A 105 6.52 3.32 5.93
N GLY A 106 6.44 3.18 4.60
CA GLY A 106 5.18 3.29 3.87
C GLY A 106 4.12 2.35 4.43
N VAL A 107 4.48 1.07 4.59
CA VAL A 107 3.61 0.04 5.19
C VAL A 107 3.16 0.41 6.59
N ARG A 108 4.09 0.76 7.49
CA ARG A 108 3.77 1.09 8.89
C ARG A 108 2.85 2.30 8.97
N LEU A 109 3.12 3.35 8.19
CA LEU A 109 2.28 4.55 8.17
C LEU A 109 0.88 4.24 7.63
N SER A 110 0.77 3.48 6.55
CA SER A 110 -0.52 3.04 6.01
C SER A 110 -1.30 2.17 6.98
N HIS A 111 -0.63 1.34 7.76
CA HIS A 111 -1.24 0.52 8.81
C HIS A 111 -1.91 1.40 9.89
N PHE A 112 -1.26 2.50 10.27
CA PHE A 112 -1.83 3.50 11.18
C PHE A 112 -2.72 4.54 10.48
N ASN A 113 -3.25 4.20 9.30
CA ASN A 113 -4.13 5.06 8.49
C ASN A 113 -3.51 6.41 8.06
N ARG A 114 -2.18 6.56 8.15
CA ARG A 114 -1.42 7.73 7.66
C ARG A 114 -1.06 7.53 6.19
N CYS A 115 -2.07 7.29 5.36
CA CYS A 115 -1.90 6.98 3.95
C CYS A 115 -1.25 8.12 3.15
N ASP A 116 -1.44 9.38 3.56
CA ASP A 116 -0.79 10.53 2.91
C ASP A 116 0.73 10.50 3.07
N ASP A 117 1.20 10.22 4.29
CA ASP A 117 2.62 10.05 4.56
C ASP A 117 3.14 8.78 3.90
N GLY A 118 2.42 7.66 4.01
CA GLY A 118 2.81 6.39 3.41
C GLY A 118 2.99 6.47 1.89
N LEU A 119 2.13 7.23 1.19
CA LEU A 119 2.23 7.46 -0.25
C LEU A 119 3.55 8.12 -0.66
N TYR A 120 4.12 9.01 0.15
CA TYR A 120 5.44 9.59 -0.12
C TYR A 120 6.49 8.48 -0.21
N PHE A 121 6.52 7.59 0.78
CA PHE A 121 7.52 6.54 0.85
C PHE A 121 7.34 5.49 -0.25
N PHE A 122 6.10 5.08 -0.55
CA PHE A 122 5.84 4.16 -1.66
C PHE A 122 6.27 4.73 -3.01
N LYS A 123 6.00 6.01 -3.29
CA LYS A 123 6.47 6.66 -4.54
C LYS A 123 8.00 6.73 -4.63
N ARG A 124 8.69 6.88 -3.50
CA ARG A 124 10.16 6.90 -3.46
C ARG A 124 10.72 5.50 -3.73
N PHE A 125 10.14 4.46 -3.13
CA PHE A 125 10.60 3.09 -3.31
C PHE A 125 10.26 2.53 -4.69
N GLU A 126 9.08 2.85 -5.23
CA GLU A 126 8.62 2.44 -6.57
C GLU A 126 9.61 2.83 -7.68
N LYS A 127 10.28 3.99 -7.55
CA LYS A 127 11.34 4.41 -8.49
C LYS A 127 12.54 3.48 -8.51
N THR A 128 12.77 2.75 -7.42
CA THR A 128 13.88 1.82 -7.26
C THR A 128 13.45 0.39 -7.56
N PHE A 129 12.25 -0.01 -7.10
CA PHE A 129 11.71 -1.37 -7.23
C PHE A 129 10.17 -1.32 -7.40
N PRO A 130 9.66 -1.30 -8.65
CA PRO A 130 8.22 -1.18 -8.93
C PRO A 130 7.47 -2.52 -8.82
N ALA A 131 7.57 -3.19 -7.68
CA ALA A 131 6.97 -4.51 -7.47
C ALA A 131 5.47 -4.47 -7.13
N ARG A 132 4.82 -5.63 -7.26
CA ARG A 132 3.37 -5.81 -7.05
C ARG A 132 2.92 -5.37 -5.66
N GLU A 133 3.73 -5.56 -4.62
CA GLU A 133 3.44 -5.19 -3.23
C GLU A 133 3.44 -3.65 -3.07
N VAL A 134 4.39 -2.98 -3.71
CA VAL A 134 4.49 -1.51 -3.72
C VAL A 134 3.29 -0.89 -4.42
N LEU A 135 2.95 -1.43 -5.59
CA LEU A 135 1.78 -0.99 -6.35
C LEU A 135 0.49 -1.29 -5.57
N ASN A 136 0.34 -2.47 -4.98
CA ASN A 136 -0.82 -2.81 -4.16
C ASN A 136 -0.98 -1.86 -2.97
N ASN A 137 0.09 -1.58 -2.23
CA ASN A 137 0.02 -0.71 -1.04
C ASN A 137 -0.19 0.76 -1.40
N LYS A 138 0.36 1.22 -2.52
CA LYS A 138 0.07 2.55 -3.08
C LYS A 138 -1.39 2.66 -3.52
N GLY A 139 -1.91 1.63 -4.20
CA GLY A 139 -3.32 1.53 -4.57
C GLY A 139 -4.24 1.52 -3.35
N TYR A 140 -3.85 0.76 -2.31
CA TYR A 140 -4.54 0.70 -1.03
C TYR A 140 -4.67 2.08 -0.40
N CYS A 141 -3.58 2.87 -0.36
CA CYS A 141 -3.63 4.22 0.19
C CYS A 141 -4.62 5.11 -0.58
N TYR A 142 -4.63 5.05 -1.92
CA TYR A 142 -5.61 5.80 -2.71
C TYR A 142 -7.04 5.31 -2.48
N LEU A 143 -7.24 4.02 -2.30
CA LEU A 143 -8.53 3.44 -1.92
C LEU A 143 -8.99 4.02 -0.57
N GLN A 144 -8.13 4.01 0.46
CA GLN A 144 -8.42 4.58 1.77
C GLN A 144 -8.76 6.08 1.69
N LYS A 145 -8.02 6.87 0.90
CA LYS A 145 -8.35 8.27 0.65
C LYS A 145 -9.71 8.44 -0.01
N GLY A 146 -10.04 7.60 -0.99
CA GLY A 146 -11.35 7.59 -1.64
C GLY A 146 -12.47 7.33 -0.65
N ILE A 147 -12.31 6.30 0.18
CA ILE A 147 -13.25 5.93 1.24
C ILE A 147 -13.44 7.06 2.26
N ALA A 148 -12.36 7.73 2.68
CA ALA A 148 -12.42 8.81 3.66
C ALA A 148 -13.24 10.02 3.18
N THR A 149 -13.39 10.18 1.87
CA THR A 149 -14.13 11.29 1.21
C THR A 149 -15.52 10.91 0.73
N LEU A 150 -16.04 9.75 1.14
CA LEU A 150 -17.42 9.35 0.89
C LEU A 150 -18.35 9.96 1.95
N ASP A 151 -19.47 10.52 1.53
CA ASP A 151 -20.46 11.18 2.40
C ASP A 151 -21.55 10.20 2.94
N SER A 152 -21.25 8.93 3.28
CA SER A 152 -22.32 7.94 3.56
C SER A 152 -22.00 6.68 4.40
N ASP A 153 -23.01 5.79 4.61
CA ASP A 153 -23.06 4.52 5.40
C ASP A 153 -23.06 3.18 4.55
N ALA A 154 -22.09 2.22 4.62
CA ALA A 154 -21.77 1.01 3.77
C ALA A 154 -21.23 -0.04 4.71
N TYR A 155 -21.23 -1.24 4.15
CA TYR A 155 -20.10 -2.16 3.98
C TYR A 155 -18.72 -1.71 4.47
N TRP A 156 -18.35 -2.29 5.60
CA TRP A 156 -16.97 -2.41 6.06
C TRP A 156 -16.26 -3.52 5.25
N LEU A 157 -15.66 -3.17 4.12
CA LEU A 157 -14.96 -4.14 3.26
C LEU A 157 -13.50 -4.32 3.66
N ASN A 158 -13.01 -5.56 3.66
CA ASN A 158 -11.57 -5.77 3.83
C ASN A 158 -10.84 -5.30 2.56
N SER A 159 -9.96 -4.31 2.73
CA SER A 159 -8.92 -4.00 1.76
C SER A 159 -7.61 -4.53 2.32
N VAL A 160 -6.83 -5.18 1.47
CA VAL A 160 -5.63 -5.90 1.88
C VAL A 160 -4.45 -4.96 1.74
N LEU A 161 -3.99 -4.40 2.86
CA LEU A 161 -2.67 -3.79 2.97
C LEU A 161 -1.65 -4.92 3.10
N ASP A 162 -0.65 -4.95 2.22
CA ASP A 162 0.45 -5.88 2.35
C ASP A 162 1.41 -5.33 3.42
N VAL A 163 1.24 -5.79 4.65
CA VAL A 163 2.12 -5.44 5.78
C VAL A 163 3.50 -6.14 5.70
N THR A 164 3.77 -6.85 4.58
CA THR A 164 4.80 -7.86 4.21
C THR A 164 4.33 -9.30 4.43
N THR A 165 4.87 -10.25 3.64
CA THR A 165 4.42 -11.66 3.53
C THR A 165 3.86 -12.23 4.84
N ARG A 166 2.54 -12.53 4.83
CA ARG A 166 1.75 -13.18 5.89
C ARG A 166 1.99 -12.69 7.33
N ALA A 167 1.39 -11.56 7.73
CA ALA A 167 0.70 -11.40 9.03
C ALA A 167 0.07 -10.00 9.25
N GLU A 168 -1.25 -9.99 9.51
CA GLU A 168 -1.96 -9.22 10.56
C GLU A 168 -2.06 -7.68 10.57
N LYS A 169 -3.20 -7.15 10.08
CA LYS A 169 -4.29 -6.45 10.83
C LYS A 169 -5.01 -5.37 10.00
N LEU A 170 -6.33 -5.45 10.03
CA LEU A 170 -7.32 -4.78 9.19
C LEU A 170 -7.69 -3.38 9.72
N THR A 171 -7.62 -2.33 8.89
CA THR A 171 -8.28 -1.05 9.17
C THR A 171 -9.66 -1.01 8.54
N ALA A 172 -10.64 -0.43 9.24
CA ALA A 172 -12.00 -0.35 8.75
C ALA A 172 -12.24 0.76 7.73
N PRO A 173 -12.65 0.41 6.51
CA PRO A 173 -13.30 1.38 5.65
C PRO A 173 -14.75 1.64 6.04
N ARG A 174 -15.14 2.88 5.75
CA ARG A 174 -16.51 3.38 5.80
C ARG A 174 -17.24 3.03 4.49
N ALA A 175 -18.26 3.81 4.20
CA ALA A 175 -19.61 3.35 4.26
C ALA A 175 -20.37 4.03 2.99
N LEU A 176 -21.38 3.45 2.28
CA LEU A 176 -21.94 3.53 0.91
C LEU A 176 -23.46 3.40 1.04
N ARG A 177 -24.05 4.57 1.11
CA ARG A 177 -25.34 4.93 0.55
C ARG A 177 -25.31 6.43 0.31
N GLY A 178 -24.75 6.85 -0.81
CA GLY A 178 -24.64 8.26 -1.14
C GLY A 178 -23.99 8.49 -2.49
N LYS A 179 -24.21 9.68 -3.07
CA LYS A 179 -23.48 10.12 -4.25
C LYS A 179 -21.99 10.16 -3.91
N ILE A 180 -21.19 9.42 -4.66
CA ILE A 180 -19.73 9.47 -4.54
C ILE A 180 -19.30 10.89 -4.91
N SER A 181 -18.65 11.60 -3.99
CA SER A 181 -18.09 12.93 -4.27
C SER A 181 -17.09 12.86 -5.45
N GLN A 182 -16.93 13.94 -6.20
CA GLN A 182 -15.95 13.96 -7.30
C GLN A 182 -14.53 13.68 -6.81
N ASN A 183 -14.21 14.12 -5.58
CA ASN A 183 -12.94 13.83 -4.92
C ASN A 183 -12.77 12.33 -4.63
N ALA A 184 -13.78 11.66 -4.07
CA ALA A 184 -13.75 10.21 -3.87
C ALA A 184 -13.58 9.47 -5.19
N LYS A 185 -14.32 9.86 -6.23
CA LYS A 185 -14.24 9.28 -7.57
C LYS A 185 -12.84 9.43 -8.17
N LYS A 186 -12.20 10.59 -7.99
CA LYS A 186 -10.81 10.86 -8.43
C LYS A 186 -9.82 9.90 -7.76
N TRP A 187 -9.92 9.71 -6.45
CA TRP A 187 -9.02 8.80 -5.73
C TRP A 187 -9.27 7.33 -6.06
N LEU A 188 -10.53 6.91 -6.14
CA LEU A 188 -10.91 5.54 -6.53
C LEU A 188 -10.47 5.21 -7.97
N LYS A 189 -10.57 6.15 -8.91
CA LYS A 189 -10.04 5.98 -10.28
C LYS A 189 -8.52 5.82 -10.27
N LYS A 190 -7.80 6.56 -9.43
CA LYS A 190 -6.35 6.39 -9.25
C LYS A 190 -6.03 5.02 -8.67
N ALA A 191 -6.73 4.59 -7.62
CA ALA A 191 -6.56 3.27 -7.02
C ALA A 191 -6.76 2.17 -8.06
N ARG A 192 -7.86 2.23 -8.85
CA ARG A 192 -8.13 1.29 -9.93
C ARG A 192 -6.98 1.21 -10.94
N LYS A 193 -6.48 2.34 -11.43
CA LYS A 193 -5.37 2.38 -12.39
C LYS A 193 -4.11 1.70 -11.83
N ILE A 194 -3.80 1.94 -10.55
CA ILE A 194 -2.65 1.32 -9.88
C ILE A 194 -2.86 -0.18 -9.68
N PHE A 195 -4.05 -0.63 -9.27
CA PHE A 195 -4.34 -2.06 -9.13
C PHE A 195 -4.33 -2.79 -10.48
N GLU A 196 -4.76 -2.14 -11.57
CA GLU A 196 -4.64 -2.70 -12.92
C GLU A 196 -3.17 -2.84 -13.34
N GLN A 197 -2.29 -1.92 -12.92
CA GLN A 197 -0.84 -2.09 -13.09
C GLN A 197 -0.31 -3.24 -12.24
N ALA A 198 -0.71 -3.34 -10.97
CA ALA A 198 -0.32 -4.45 -10.09
C ALA A 198 -0.76 -5.81 -10.64
N GLN A 199 -1.93 -5.89 -11.28
CA GLN A 199 -2.43 -7.11 -11.90
C GLN A 199 -1.64 -7.50 -13.15
N LYS A 200 -1.17 -6.51 -13.93
CA LYS A 200 -0.28 -6.74 -15.07
C LYS A 200 1.11 -7.19 -14.61
N ALA A 201 1.60 -6.64 -13.50
CA ALA A 201 2.87 -7.02 -12.90
C ALA A 201 2.84 -8.45 -12.33
N ASP A 202 1.73 -8.86 -11.74
CA ASP A 202 1.51 -10.25 -11.32
C ASP A 202 0.03 -10.65 -11.40
N ALA A 203 -0.27 -11.53 -12.36
CA ALA A 203 -1.61 -12.02 -12.63
C ALA A 203 -2.07 -13.16 -11.68
N PHE A 204 -1.23 -13.60 -10.74
CA PHE A 204 -1.53 -14.60 -9.72
C PHE A 204 -1.64 -13.99 -8.31
N TYR A 205 -1.38 -12.69 -8.16
CA TYR A 205 -1.40 -12.01 -6.87
C TYR A 205 -2.83 -11.67 -6.41
N VAL A 206 -3.40 -12.55 -5.58
CA VAL A 206 -4.78 -12.48 -5.07
C VAL A 206 -5.15 -11.15 -4.40
N PRO A 207 -4.31 -10.51 -3.57
CA PRO A 207 -4.64 -9.23 -2.95
C PRO A 207 -5.05 -8.14 -3.95
N THR A 208 -4.38 -8.09 -5.11
CA THR A 208 -4.77 -7.16 -6.19
C THR A 208 -6.19 -7.41 -6.67
N TYR A 209 -6.60 -8.67 -6.86
CA TYR A 209 -7.96 -8.99 -7.30
C TYR A 209 -9.01 -8.57 -6.27
N MET A 210 -8.72 -8.78 -4.98
CA MET A 210 -9.63 -8.37 -3.89
C MET A 210 -9.74 -6.85 -3.82
N ASN A 211 -8.62 -6.13 -3.81
CA ASN A 211 -8.59 -4.67 -3.76
C ASN A 211 -9.20 -4.02 -5.02
N LEU A 212 -8.98 -4.60 -6.19
CA LEU A 212 -9.59 -4.16 -7.45
C LEU A 212 -11.10 -4.40 -7.44
N ALA A 213 -11.57 -5.55 -6.93
CA ALA A 213 -12.99 -5.84 -6.77
C ALA A 213 -13.66 -4.85 -5.81
N THR A 214 -13.04 -4.59 -4.66
CA THR A 214 -13.49 -3.58 -3.68
C THR A 214 -13.54 -2.18 -4.31
N THR A 215 -12.49 -1.76 -5.01
CA THR A 215 -12.45 -0.45 -5.68
C THR A 215 -13.54 -0.32 -6.74
N ARG A 216 -13.75 -1.36 -7.56
CA ARG A 216 -14.80 -1.39 -8.59
C ARG A 216 -16.19 -1.40 -7.98
N LEU A 217 -16.39 -2.10 -6.87
CA LEU A 217 -17.61 -2.05 -6.09
C LEU A 217 -17.89 -0.62 -5.62
N TYR A 218 -16.90 0.06 -5.05
CA TYR A 218 -17.01 1.47 -4.66
C TYR A 218 -17.30 2.41 -5.84
N LEU A 219 -16.79 2.12 -7.03
CA LEU A 219 -17.08 2.89 -8.25
C LEU A 219 -18.46 2.58 -8.88
N GLY A 220 -19.22 1.62 -8.34
CA GLY A 220 -20.47 1.13 -8.92
C GLY A 220 -20.30 0.21 -10.12
N GLU A 221 -19.07 -0.23 -10.43
CA GLU A 221 -18.73 -1.11 -11.54
C GLU A 221 -18.97 -2.59 -11.18
N ILE A 222 -20.18 -2.93 -10.74
CA ILE A 222 -20.52 -4.21 -10.08
C ILE A 222 -20.16 -5.43 -10.95
N GLY A 223 -20.44 -5.38 -12.26
CA GLY A 223 -20.09 -6.45 -13.19
C GLY A 223 -18.58 -6.70 -13.25
N LYS A 224 -17.77 -5.63 -13.28
CA LYS A 224 -16.31 -5.71 -13.31
C LYS A 224 -15.72 -6.15 -11.96
N ALA A 225 -16.36 -5.78 -10.85
CA ALA A 225 -16.01 -6.27 -9.51
C ALA A 225 -16.22 -7.78 -9.42
N HIS A 226 -17.38 -8.27 -9.89
CA HIS A 226 -17.68 -9.70 -9.93
C HIS A 226 -16.71 -10.48 -10.84
N ALA A 227 -16.38 -9.93 -12.00
CA ALA A 227 -15.42 -10.54 -12.93
C ALA A 227 -14.03 -10.69 -12.31
N ALA A 228 -13.56 -9.71 -11.54
CA ALA A 228 -12.28 -9.78 -10.84
C ALA A 228 -12.22 -10.97 -9.87
N LEU A 229 -13.25 -11.19 -9.05
CA LEU A 229 -13.28 -12.36 -8.15
C LEU A 229 -13.49 -13.69 -8.88
N LYS A 230 -14.22 -13.70 -10.01
CA LYS A 230 -14.36 -14.89 -10.86
C LYS A 230 -13.01 -15.31 -11.45
N ALA A 231 -12.14 -14.36 -11.79
CA ALA A 231 -10.80 -14.64 -12.30
C ALA A 231 -9.94 -15.41 -11.28
N VAL A 232 -10.02 -15.08 -9.99
CA VAL A 232 -9.33 -15.82 -8.90
C VAL A 232 -9.72 -17.30 -8.91
N LYS A 233 -11.01 -17.60 -9.05
CA LYS A 233 -11.52 -18.97 -9.14
C LYS A 233 -11.09 -19.69 -10.41
N ARG A 234 -11.24 -19.04 -11.57
CA ARG A 234 -10.88 -19.62 -12.89
C ARG A 234 -9.40 -20.00 -12.94
N ARG A 235 -8.55 -19.21 -12.29
CA ARG A 235 -7.10 -19.43 -12.21
C ARG A 235 -6.68 -20.34 -11.06
N LYS A 236 -7.62 -20.88 -10.28
CA LYS A 236 -7.38 -21.74 -9.12
C LYS A 236 -6.40 -21.13 -8.10
N LEU A 237 -6.43 -19.81 -7.92
CA LEU A 237 -5.49 -19.12 -7.03
C LEU A 237 -5.77 -19.46 -5.56
N LYS A 238 -4.71 -19.66 -4.78
CA LYS A 238 -4.80 -19.88 -3.33
C LYS A 238 -5.17 -18.57 -2.63
N VAL A 239 -6.36 -18.53 -2.05
CA VAL A 239 -6.86 -17.36 -1.30
C VAL A 239 -6.31 -17.40 0.14
N PRO A 240 -5.53 -16.39 0.57
CA PRO A 240 -4.96 -16.36 1.92
C PRO A 240 -6.05 -16.21 3.01
N ASP A 241 -6.98 -15.28 2.80
CA ASP A 241 -8.13 -15.06 3.69
C ASP A 241 -9.43 -15.48 3.00
N LYS A 242 -9.84 -16.73 3.25
CA LYS A 242 -11.05 -17.32 2.66
C LYS A 242 -12.32 -16.60 3.13
N LEU A 243 -12.35 -16.08 4.35
CA LEU A 243 -13.54 -15.45 4.92
C LEU A 243 -13.77 -14.08 4.30
N ALA A 244 -12.75 -13.23 4.26
CA ALA A 244 -12.84 -11.92 3.60
C ALA A 244 -13.18 -12.06 2.10
N PHE A 245 -12.64 -13.06 1.42
CA PHE A 245 -12.99 -13.33 0.03
C PHE A 245 -14.45 -13.75 -0.16
N GLN A 246 -14.96 -14.65 0.71
CA GLN A 246 -16.35 -15.10 0.66
C GLN A 246 -17.33 -13.97 1.00
N GLU A 247 -16.99 -13.15 1.99
CA GLU A 247 -17.72 -11.95 2.37
C GLU A 247 -17.85 -10.97 1.19
N LEU A 248 -16.72 -10.53 0.62
CA LEU A 248 -16.71 -9.59 -0.51
C LEU A 248 -17.48 -10.15 -1.71
N LYS A 249 -17.35 -11.45 -1.98
CA LYS A 249 -18.10 -12.12 -3.04
C LYS A 249 -19.62 -12.07 -2.79
N ALA A 250 -20.06 -12.32 -1.55
CA ALA A 250 -21.48 -12.28 -1.21
C ALA A 250 -22.04 -10.85 -1.33
N ILE A 251 -21.30 -9.84 -0.87
CA ILE A 251 -21.71 -8.42 -1.01
C ILE A 251 -21.83 -8.04 -2.49
N ILE A 252 -20.85 -8.39 -3.33
CA ILE A 252 -20.92 -8.13 -4.78
C ILE A 252 -22.11 -8.87 -5.43
N GLN A 253 -22.44 -10.09 -4.98
CA GLN A 253 -23.60 -10.83 -5.47
C GLN A 253 -24.91 -10.16 -5.08
N TYR A 254 -25.02 -9.69 -3.82
CA TYR A 254 -26.17 -8.92 -3.35
C TYR A 254 -26.37 -7.66 -4.21
N GLU A 255 -25.29 -6.90 -4.44
CA GLU A 255 -25.30 -5.67 -5.23
C GLU A 255 -25.64 -5.91 -6.70
N LYS A 256 -25.12 -6.99 -7.30
CA LYS A 256 -25.49 -7.41 -8.67
C LYS A 256 -26.97 -7.80 -8.75
N GLY A 257 -27.50 -8.37 -7.68
CA GLY A 257 -28.88 -8.81 -7.53
C GLY A 257 -29.87 -7.71 -7.15
N ARG A 258 -29.49 -6.42 -7.16
CA ARG A 258 -30.37 -5.32 -6.68
C ARG A 258 -31.79 -5.33 -7.25
N LYS A 259 -31.98 -5.77 -8.49
CA LYS A 259 -33.30 -5.87 -9.15
C LYS A 259 -33.96 -7.27 -9.01
N LYS A 260 -33.32 -8.21 -8.32
CA LYS A 260 -33.71 -9.63 -8.25
C LYS A 260 -33.65 -10.13 -6.81
N ARG A 261 -34.79 -10.09 -6.12
CA ARG A 261 -34.93 -10.44 -4.69
C ARG A 261 -34.35 -11.80 -4.31
N HIS A 262 -34.53 -12.82 -5.16
CA HIS A 262 -33.98 -14.15 -4.92
C HIS A 262 -32.43 -14.17 -4.86
N LEU A 263 -31.75 -13.35 -5.67
CA LEU A 263 -30.29 -13.23 -5.65
C LEU A 263 -29.81 -12.52 -4.38
N GLN A 264 -30.54 -11.48 -3.95
CA GLN A 264 -30.27 -10.78 -2.70
C GLN A 264 -30.42 -11.71 -1.50
N ASN A 265 -31.52 -12.47 -1.43
CA ASN A 265 -31.76 -13.44 -0.37
C ASN A 265 -30.63 -14.48 -0.32
N ARG A 266 -30.24 -15.05 -1.47
CA ARG A 266 -29.14 -16.02 -1.54
C ARG A 266 -27.81 -15.45 -1.02
N ALA A 267 -27.52 -14.19 -1.31
CA ALA A 267 -26.32 -13.51 -0.82
C ALA A 267 -26.39 -13.25 0.70
N ILE A 268 -27.54 -12.82 1.22
CA ILE A 268 -27.76 -12.64 2.65
C ILE A 268 -27.63 -13.97 3.40
N THR A 269 -28.22 -15.06 2.90
CA THR A 269 -28.08 -16.39 3.51
C THR A 269 -26.62 -16.84 3.59
N GLN A 270 -25.81 -16.54 2.56
CA GLN A 270 -24.38 -16.81 2.61
C GLN A 270 -23.69 -16.00 3.71
N LEU A 271 -23.98 -14.71 3.84
CA LEU A 271 -23.42 -13.84 4.88
C LEU A 271 -23.87 -14.27 6.28
N GLU A 272 -25.13 -14.63 6.48
CA GLU A 272 -25.63 -15.17 7.74
C GLU A 272 -24.89 -16.46 8.12
N LYS A 273 -24.61 -17.35 7.15
CA LYS A 273 -23.81 -18.56 7.40
C LYS A 273 -22.39 -18.23 7.84
N LEU A 274 -21.74 -17.23 7.22
CA LEU A 274 -20.42 -16.77 7.64
C LEU A 274 -20.46 -16.14 9.05
N ALA A 275 -21.48 -15.31 9.32
CA ALA A 275 -21.67 -14.64 10.58
C ALA A 275 -21.94 -15.61 11.74
N ARG A 276 -22.56 -16.78 11.50
CA ARG A 276 -22.80 -17.81 12.53
C ARG A 276 -21.53 -18.47 13.06
N ARG A 277 -20.41 -18.43 12.31
CA ARG A 277 -19.16 -19.04 12.76
C ARG A 277 -18.65 -18.36 14.03
N LYS A 278 -18.04 -19.12 14.96
CA LYS A 278 -17.47 -18.58 16.21
C LYS A 278 -16.33 -17.59 15.93
N ASP A 279 -15.52 -17.87 14.91
CA ASP A 279 -14.39 -17.09 14.44
C ASP A 279 -14.75 -16.02 13.38
N ALA A 280 -16.04 -15.69 13.23
CA ALA A 280 -16.49 -14.70 12.24
C ALA A 280 -15.80 -13.34 12.47
N PRO A 281 -15.12 -12.77 11.45
CA PRO A 281 -14.51 -11.46 11.54
C PRO A 281 -15.54 -10.37 11.84
N PRO A 282 -15.18 -9.31 12.59
CA PRO A 282 -16.07 -8.17 12.84
C PRO A 282 -16.64 -7.54 11.56
N THR A 283 -15.90 -7.58 10.44
CA THR A 283 -16.36 -7.09 9.13
C THR A 283 -17.60 -7.84 8.67
N VAL A 284 -17.55 -9.18 8.74
CA VAL A 284 -18.64 -10.08 8.33
C VAL A 284 -19.87 -9.80 9.17
N LEU A 285 -19.70 -9.70 10.49
CA LEU A 285 -20.79 -9.42 11.42
C LEU A 285 -21.44 -8.06 11.10
N TYR A 286 -20.64 -7.01 10.97
CA TYR A 286 -21.13 -5.67 10.65
C TYR A 286 -21.88 -5.63 9.31
N ASN A 287 -21.30 -6.20 8.25
CA ASN A 287 -21.89 -6.18 6.91
C ASN A 287 -23.18 -7.00 6.84
N THR A 288 -23.22 -8.13 7.55
CA THR A 288 -24.43 -8.96 7.63
C THR A 288 -25.55 -8.20 8.35
N ALA A 289 -25.25 -7.59 9.50
CA ALA A 289 -26.23 -6.82 10.27
C ALA A 289 -26.81 -5.66 9.47
N GLN A 290 -25.95 -4.88 8.79
CA GLN A 290 -26.36 -3.80 7.88
C GLN A 290 -27.30 -4.29 6.76
N LEU A 291 -26.95 -5.40 6.09
CA LEU A 291 -27.78 -5.94 5.02
C LEU A 291 -29.12 -6.47 5.52
N LEU A 292 -29.16 -7.09 6.70
CA LEU A 292 -30.40 -7.53 7.32
C LEU A 292 -31.32 -6.35 7.64
N GLU A 293 -30.79 -5.23 8.16
CA GLU A 293 -31.59 -4.02 8.39
C GLU A 293 -32.16 -3.44 7.11
N ILE A 294 -31.34 -3.31 6.07
CA ILE A 294 -31.77 -2.81 4.75
C ILE A 294 -32.92 -3.65 4.20
N ASN A 295 -32.90 -4.95 4.46
CA ASN A 295 -33.94 -5.89 4.03
C ASN A 295 -35.07 -6.05 5.05
N LYS A 296 -35.20 -5.13 6.01
CA LYS A 296 -36.24 -5.09 7.05
C LYS A 296 -36.25 -6.32 7.99
N ARG A 297 -35.16 -7.09 8.07
CA ARG A 297 -35.00 -8.26 8.95
C ARG A 297 -34.43 -7.84 10.31
N ARG A 298 -35.12 -6.93 11.01
CA ARG A 298 -34.63 -6.22 12.21
C ARG A 298 -34.25 -7.15 13.37
N VAL A 299 -35.05 -8.18 13.65
CA VAL A 299 -34.77 -9.13 14.75
C VAL A 299 -33.45 -9.88 14.51
N ALA A 300 -33.23 -10.36 13.28
CA ALA A 300 -31.99 -11.05 12.93
C ALA A 300 -30.79 -10.09 12.97
N ALA A 301 -30.95 -8.86 12.48
CA ALA A 301 -29.91 -7.83 12.57
C ALA A 301 -29.53 -7.52 14.02
N GLY A 302 -30.52 -7.36 14.91
CA GLY A 302 -30.32 -7.08 16.33
C GLY A 302 -29.44 -8.11 17.03
N LYS A 303 -29.66 -9.41 16.78
CA LYS A 303 -28.82 -10.48 17.32
C LYS A 303 -27.35 -10.35 16.90
N ILE A 304 -27.09 -9.96 15.65
CA ILE A 304 -25.72 -9.77 15.16
C ILE A 304 -25.10 -8.49 15.73
N TRP A 305 -25.87 -7.40 15.83
CA TRP A 305 -25.41 -6.16 16.45
C TRP A 305 -25.02 -6.35 17.92
N GLN A 306 -25.82 -7.10 18.70
CA GLN A 306 -25.49 -7.46 20.08
C GLN A 306 -24.16 -8.23 20.16
N ARG A 307 -23.93 -9.18 19.25
CA ARG A 307 -22.66 -9.90 19.19
C ARG A 307 -21.49 -8.97 18.88
N LEU A 308 -21.66 -8.03 17.96
CA LEU A 308 -20.65 -7.04 17.61
C LEU A 308 -20.38 -6.09 18.79
N ALA A 309 -21.40 -5.71 19.55
CA ALA A 309 -21.28 -4.88 20.76
C ALA A 309 -20.47 -5.58 21.86
N LYS A 310 -20.50 -6.92 21.96
CA LYS A 310 -19.61 -7.67 22.86
C LYS A 310 -18.13 -7.56 22.49
N GLN A 311 -17.81 -7.17 21.26
CA GLN A 311 -16.44 -7.03 20.74
C GLN A 311 -15.98 -5.56 20.64
N MET A 312 -16.74 -4.63 21.19
CA MET A 312 -16.65 -3.18 20.96
C MET A 312 -15.25 -2.56 21.17
N MET A 313 -14.47 -3.07 22.12
CA MET A 313 -13.12 -2.57 22.41
C MET A 313 -12.14 -2.86 21.27
N SER A 314 -12.38 -3.93 20.51
CA SER A 314 -11.56 -4.31 19.35
C SER A 314 -11.96 -3.58 18.07
N LEU A 315 -13.12 -2.91 18.06
CA LEU A 315 -13.66 -2.24 16.89
C LEU A 315 -13.01 -0.87 16.67
N PRO A 316 -12.79 -0.47 15.40
CA PRO A 316 -12.35 0.88 15.07
C PRO A 316 -13.36 1.94 15.54
N PRO A 317 -12.91 3.15 15.93
CA PRO A 317 -13.78 4.16 16.54
C PRO A 317 -15.02 4.53 15.70
N SER A 318 -14.90 4.56 14.38
CA SER A 318 -16.03 4.85 13.48
C SER A 318 -17.09 3.75 13.51
N ILE A 319 -16.66 2.48 13.56
CA ILE A 319 -17.57 1.34 13.63
C ILE A 319 -18.20 1.29 15.01
N ARG A 320 -17.42 1.50 16.07
CA ARG A 320 -17.90 1.56 17.45
C ARG A 320 -19.08 2.52 17.62
N ARG A 321 -18.97 3.73 17.05
CA ARG A 321 -20.06 4.73 17.09
C ARG A 321 -21.35 4.18 16.48
N ILE A 322 -21.27 3.55 15.32
CA ILE A 322 -22.44 2.97 14.63
C ILE A 322 -23.03 1.84 15.48
N VAL A 323 -22.21 0.94 16.02
CA VAL A 323 -22.68 -0.15 16.90
C VAL A 323 -23.43 0.41 18.10
N CYS A 324 -22.93 1.49 18.71
CA CYS A 324 -23.57 2.15 19.85
C CYS A 324 -24.81 2.96 19.52
N GLN A 325 -25.02 3.33 18.26
CA GLN A 325 -26.32 3.86 17.81
C GLN A 325 -27.33 2.73 17.60
N LYS A 326 -26.87 1.53 17.24
CA LYS A 326 -27.73 0.36 16.96
C LYS A 326 -28.05 -0.45 18.22
N GLN A 327 -27.27 -0.32 19.28
CA GLN A 327 -27.40 -1.05 20.55
C GLN A 327 -27.05 -0.12 21.70
N THR A 328 -27.66 -0.32 22.85
CA THR A 328 -27.30 0.35 24.10
C THR A 328 -25.89 -0.06 24.52
N CYS A 329 -24.91 0.81 24.24
CA CYS A 329 -23.57 0.68 24.81
C CYS A 329 -23.56 1.35 26.17
N SER A 330 -23.28 0.62 27.25
CA SER A 330 -22.88 1.25 28.51
C SER A 330 -21.60 2.02 28.26
N GLN A 331 -21.69 3.35 28.19
CA GLN A 331 -20.54 4.22 28.02
C GLN A 331 -19.73 4.26 29.32
N LYS A 332 -19.03 3.19 29.66
CA LYS A 332 -17.78 3.36 30.41
C LYS A 332 -16.76 3.82 29.39
N GLN A 333 -16.76 5.13 29.10
CA GLN A 333 -15.63 5.71 28.39
C GLN A 333 -14.39 5.34 29.22
N PRO A 334 -13.38 4.67 28.63
CA PRO A 334 -12.12 4.55 29.31
C PRO A 334 -11.67 5.99 29.58
N SER A 335 -11.53 6.33 30.86
CA SER A 335 -11.01 7.62 31.28
C SER A 335 -9.78 7.93 30.44
N SER A 336 -9.64 9.20 30.05
CA SER A 336 -8.49 9.73 29.34
C SER A 336 -7.24 9.59 30.21
N ARG A 337 -6.76 8.36 30.41
CA ARG A 337 -5.46 8.06 30.95
C ARG A 337 -4.51 8.41 29.83
N THR A 338 -3.97 9.62 29.96
CA THR A 338 -2.79 10.17 29.32
C THR A 338 -2.00 9.08 28.60
N GLN A 339 -1.84 9.26 27.29
CA GLN A 339 -1.06 8.39 26.41
C GLN A 339 0.13 7.83 27.18
N ARG A 340 0.04 6.56 27.60
CA ARG A 340 1.22 5.80 27.97
C ARG A 340 2.11 5.90 26.75
N THR A 341 3.24 6.58 26.91
CA THR A 341 4.29 6.65 25.91
C THR A 341 4.49 5.24 25.40
N LEU A 342 4.08 5.01 24.15
CA LEU A 342 4.21 3.72 23.51
C LEU A 342 5.72 3.47 23.49
N ARG A 343 6.23 2.66 24.42
CA ARG A 343 7.62 2.21 24.38
C ARG A 343 7.71 1.34 23.13
N LEU A 344 8.11 1.96 22.04
CA LEU A 344 8.40 1.26 20.79
C LEU A 344 9.41 0.16 21.16
N PRO A 345 9.20 -1.11 20.74
CA PRO A 345 10.16 -2.19 20.99
C PRO A 345 11.52 -1.93 20.33
N VAL A 346 11.61 -0.85 19.55
CA VAL A 346 12.82 -0.30 18.97
C VAL A 346 13.06 1.07 19.58
N LYS A 347 14.20 1.21 20.29
CA LYS A 347 14.74 2.52 20.67
C LYS A 347 15.01 3.30 19.39
N VAL A 348 14.17 4.29 19.09
CA VAL A 348 14.36 5.17 17.92
C VAL A 348 15.75 5.79 18.04
N GLY A 349 16.64 5.48 17.09
CA GLY A 349 18.02 5.97 17.09
C GLY A 349 19.09 5.01 17.61
N ALA A 350 18.75 3.83 18.16
CA ALA A 350 19.77 2.87 18.60
C ALA A 350 20.65 2.35 17.45
N TYR A 351 20.08 2.17 16.25
CA TYR A 351 20.83 1.83 15.04
C TYR A 351 21.57 3.02 14.43
N ILE A 352 21.08 4.25 14.65
CA ILE A 352 21.76 5.50 14.24
C ILE A 352 23.06 5.65 15.04
N ALA A 353 23.03 5.26 16.31
CA ALA A 353 24.20 5.28 17.18
C ALA A 353 25.26 4.24 16.77
N ASN A 354 24.90 3.10 16.17
CA ASN A 354 25.87 2.03 15.89
C ASN A 354 26.39 2.00 14.45
N ASP A 355 25.79 2.78 13.54
CA ASP A 355 26.23 2.88 12.15
C ASP A 355 27.11 4.12 11.90
N MET A 356 28.37 3.87 11.55
CA MET A 356 29.39 4.90 11.31
C MET A 356 29.02 5.81 10.12
N ALA A 357 28.37 5.28 9.09
CA ALA A 357 27.93 6.05 7.92
C ALA A 357 26.80 7.02 8.28
N THR A 358 25.86 6.57 9.11
CA THR A 358 24.77 7.40 9.63
C THR A 358 25.31 8.50 10.55
N ARG A 359 26.27 8.22 11.45
CA ARG A 359 26.91 9.25 12.30
C ARG A 359 27.58 10.35 11.47
N LYS A 360 28.33 9.98 10.43
CA LYS A 360 29.01 10.92 9.53
C LYS A 360 28.00 11.83 8.80
N THR A 361 26.87 11.25 8.38
CA THR A 361 25.78 12.00 7.74
C THR A 361 25.08 12.95 8.73
N LEU A 362 24.88 12.50 9.98
CA LEU A 362 24.27 13.33 11.04
C LEU A 362 25.16 14.51 11.41
N GLN A 363 26.46 14.28 11.57
CA GLN A 363 27.45 15.35 11.83
C GLN A 363 27.52 16.36 10.68
N GLN A 364 27.43 15.91 9.43
CA GLN A 364 27.36 16.81 8.27
C GLN A 364 26.08 17.65 8.27
N TRP A 365 24.96 17.10 8.76
CA TRP A 365 23.70 17.82 8.92
C TRP A 365 23.76 18.85 10.05
N GLU A 366 24.36 18.49 11.18
CA GLU A 366 24.55 19.41 12.31
C GLU A 366 25.50 20.56 11.95
N LYS A 367 26.61 20.27 11.25
CA LYS A 367 27.52 21.31 10.72
C LYS A 367 26.86 22.23 9.69
N LYS A 368 25.79 21.78 9.01
CA LYS A 368 25.03 22.57 8.03
C LYS A 368 23.87 23.35 8.64
N LYS A 369 23.56 23.17 9.93
CA LYS A 369 22.62 24.06 10.62
C LYS A 369 23.32 25.41 10.84
N LYS A 370 23.07 26.37 9.94
CA LYS A 370 23.23 27.78 10.30
C LYS A 370 22.30 28.03 11.51
N PRO A 371 22.78 28.63 12.61
CA PRO A 371 21.88 29.07 13.64
C PRO A 371 20.88 30.03 12.99
N LEU A 372 19.59 29.77 13.21
CA LEU A 372 18.55 30.77 12.95
C LEU A 372 18.81 31.91 13.91
N GLU A 373 19.60 32.90 13.49
CA GLU A 373 19.59 34.21 14.13
C GLU A 373 18.17 34.75 14.04
N LEU A 374 17.44 34.64 15.15
CA LEU A 374 16.27 35.45 15.41
C LEU A 374 16.73 36.90 15.45
N LYS A 375 16.74 37.57 14.29
CA LYS A 375 16.82 39.02 14.23
C LYS A 375 15.64 39.59 15.02
N LYS A 376 15.90 39.95 16.28
CA LYS A 376 14.99 40.79 17.08
C LYS A 376 14.84 42.10 16.32
N ARG A 377 13.76 42.24 15.54
CA ARG A 377 13.36 43.55 15.03
C ARG A 377 12.70 44.29 16.19
N ASN A 378 13.41 45.29 16.71
CA ASN A 378 12.84 46.24 17.66
C ASN A 378 11.72 47.01 16.96
N CYS A 379 10.47 46.64 17.23
CA CYS A 379 9.32 47.49 16.91
C CYS A 379 9.33 48.64 17.93
N LYS A 380 9.89 49.80 17.54
CA LYS A 380 9.65 51.05 18.28
C LYS A 380 8.14 51.35 18.21
N ARG A 381 7.52 51.56 19.38
CA ARG A 381 6.18 52.13 19.50
C ARG A 381 6.20 53.53 18.91
N THR A 382 5.56 53.72 17.76
CA THR A 382 5.17 55.05 17.26
C THR A 382 3.66 55.05 17.14
N ASN A 383 3.02 55.98 17.85
CA ASN A 383 1.57 56.18 17.85
C ASN A 383 1.12 56.83 16.53
N SER A 384 1.18 56.10 15.43
CA SER A 384 0.50 56.50 14.19
C SER A 384 -0.21 55.30 13.56
N SER A 385 -1.43 55.57 13.11
CA SER A 385 -2.43 54.64 12.57
C SER A 385 -1.98 53.90 11.29
N GLU A 386 -0.80 54.18 10.75
CA GLU A 386 -0.23 53.51 9.57
C GLU A 386 0.51 52.20 9.87
N SER A 387 0.96 52.00 11.10
CA SER A 387 1.75 50.80 11.47
C SER A 387 0.91 49.51 11.57
N HIS A 388 -0.41 49.62 11.73
CA HIS A 388 -1.33 48.48 11.71
C HIS A 388 -1.53 47.87 10.30
N ARG A 389 -1.40 48.67 9.23
CA ARG A 389 -1.64 48.16 7.86
C ARG A 389 -0.46 47.35 7.29
N ARG A 390 0.76 47.54 7.79
CA ARG A 390 1.95 46.83 7.28
C ARG A 390 2.11 45.41 7.83
N CYS A 391 1.63 45.12 9.04
CA CYS A 391 1.76 43.77 9.63
C CYS A 391 0.80 42.74 9.00
N PHE A 392 -0.41 43.15 8.60
CA PHE A 392 -1.42 42.23 8.05
C PHE A 392 -1.03 41.62 6.69
N ARG A 393 -0.18 42.28 5.89
CA ARG A 393 0.26 41.74 4.58
C ARG A 393 1.30 40.61 4.67
N THR A 394 1.85 40.32 5.85
CA THR A 394 2.94 39.34 6.00
C THR A 394 2.61 38.12 6.86
N GLY A 395 1.37 38.00 7.36
CA GLY A 395 0.93 36.85 8.18
C GLY A 395 1.45 36.87 9.62
N TRP A 396 1.64 38.05 10.20
CA TRP A 396 2.06 38.22 11.60
C TRP A 396 0.99 38.97 12.39
N THR A 397 0.70 38.51 13.61
CA THR A 397 -0.14 39.24 14.57
C THR A 397 0.72 39.69 15.76
N CYS A 398 0.48 40.91 16.25
CA CYS A 398 1.14 41.44 17.43
C CYS A 398 0.28 41.14 18.65
N ARG A 399 0.80 40.37 19.61
CA ARG A 399 0.20 40.20 20.94
C ARG A 399 1.29 40.42 21.99
N ASN A 400 1.01 41.24 22.99
CA ASN A 400 1.87 41.51 24.15
C ASN A 400 3.34 41.79 23.79
N GLY A 401 3.59 42.80 22.96
CA GLY A 401 4.95 43.29 22.68
C GLY A 401 5.84 42.35 21.84
N GLY A 402 5.30 41.23 21.34
CA GLY A 402 6.00 40.32 20.45
C GLY A 402 5.17 40.01 19.19
N ALA A 403 5.85 39.91 18.05
CA ALA A 403 5.22 39.44 16.82
C ALA A 403 5.29 37.90 16.77
N GLN A 404 4.15 37.25 16.57
CA GLN A 404 4.07 35.80 16.28
C GLN A 404 3.53 35.58 14.86
N LYS A 405 4.13 34.63 14.15
CA LYS A 405 3.75 34.24 12.80
C LYS A 405 2.62 33.21 12.90
N THR A 406 1.49 33.45 12.24
CA THR A 406 0.35 32.52 12.21
C THR A 406 0.58 31.36 11.26
#